data_AF-A0A6A3CB57-F1
#
_entry.id   AF-A0A6A3CB57-F1
#
_cell.length_a   1.000
_cell.length_b   1.000
_cell.length_c   1.000
_cell.angle_alpha   90.00
_cell.angle_beta   90.00
_cell.angle_gamma   90.00
#
_symmetry.space_group_name_H-M   'P 1'
#
loop_
_entity.id
_entity.type
_entity.pdbx_description
1 polymer ?
#
loop_
_entity_poly.entity_id
_entity_poly.type
_entity_poly.pdbx_seq_one_letter_code
_entity_poly.pdbx_strand_id
1 'polypeptide(L)'
;MVTRRVNLRSDTVTKPTEAMRAAMATAEVDDDVLGVDPTVFWLESEVAKIIGKEAALFVSSGTMGNLISVLVHCDIRGSEVILGDDSHIHIYENGGISTIGGVHPRPVKNNEDGTMDIDSVEAAIRDPRGELLYTTTRLICLENAHANTGGRCLSVEYTDRVGELAKKNGLNLHIDGARIFNASVALGVPVNRLVQTADSILDQNCPPPSNFIK
;
A
#
# COMPACT_ATOMS: atom_id res chain seq x y z
N MET A 1 20.13 -28.30 -23.74
CA MET A 1 20.18 -26.83 -23.98
C MET A 1 19.18 -26.20 -23.01
N VAL A 2 19.64 -25.41 -22.04
CA VAL A 2 18.71 -24.67 -21.16
C VAL A 2 18.24 -23.45 -21.94
N THR A 3 16.98 -23.42 -22.35
CA THR A 3 16.39 -22.27 -23.04
C THR A 3 16.24 -21.12 -22.06
N ARG A 4 17.05 -20.05 -22.20
CA ARG A 4 16.92 -18.85 -21.38
C ARG A 4 15.65 -18.10 -21.80
N ARG A 5 14.60 -18.17 -20.98
CA ARG A 5 13.32 -17.49 -21.23
C ARG A 5 13.38 -16.07 -20.68
N VAL A 6 13.26 -15.07 -21.55
CA VAL A 6 13.09 -13.66 -21.16
C VAL A 6 11.60 -13.39 -20.98
N ASN A 7 11.18 -12.91 -19.81
CA ASN A 7 9.79 -12.63 -19.48
C ASN A 7 9.68 -11.22 -18.87
N LEU A 8 9.20 -10.26 -19.65
CA LEU A 8 9.10 -8.84 -19.29
C LEU A 8 7.64 -8.42 -19.03
N ARG A 9 6.74 -9.37 -18.73
CA ARG A 9 5.31 -9.07 -18.54
C ARG A 9 5.02 -8.36 -17.23
N SER A 10 5.72 -8.74 -16.16
CA SER A 10 5.59 -8.17 -14.81
C SER A 10 6.73 -8.69 -13.93
N ASP A 11 7.06 -7.98 -12.86
CA ASP A 11 7.93 -8.45 -11.79
C ASP A 11 7.32 -9.62 -11.00
N THR A 12 6.00 -9.77 -11.00
CA THR A 12 5.30 -10.90 -10.34
C THR A 12 5.66 -12.28 -10.89
N VAL A 13 6.38 -12.36 -12.03
CA VAL A 13 6.87 -13.62 -12.60
C VAL A 13 8.15 -14.14 -11.95
N THR A 14 8.72 -13.41 -11.00
CA THR A 14 9.89 -13.82 -10.21
C THR A 14 9.64 -15.18 -9.55
N LYS A 15 10.71 -15.99 -9.47
CA LYS A 15 10.67 -17.30 -8.80
C LYS A 15 11.57 -17.25 -7.57
N PRO A 16 11.20 -17.94 -6.47
CA PRO A 16 12.09 -18.10 -5.33
C PRO A 16 13.45 -18.65 -5.77
N THR A 17 14.52 -18.00 -5.31
CA THR A 17 15.89 -18.47 -5.47
C THR A 17 16.12 -19.75 -4.66
N GLU A 18 17.23 -20.45 -4.88
CA GLU A 18 17.55 -21.64 -4.08
C GLU A 18 17.67 -21.32 -2.59
N ALA A 19 18.30 -20.19 -2.25
CA ALA A 19 18.40 -19.72 -0.87
C ALA A 19 17.02 -19.44 -0.25
N MET A 20 16.10 -18.81 -0.99
CA MET A 20 14.73 -18.61 -0.51
C MET A 20 14.00 -19.95 -0.31
N ARG A 21 14.18 -20.92 -1.21
CA ARG A 21 13.57 -22.25 -1.09
C ARG A 21 14.10 -23.00 0.14
N ALA A 22 15.40 -22.92 0.39
CA ALA A 22 16.02 -23.50 1.57
C ALA A 22 15.45 -22.86 2.85
N ALA A 23 15.40 -21.52 2.93
CA ALA A 23 14.82 -20.81 4.06
C ALA A 23 13.35 -21.18 4.32
N MET A 24 12.54 -21.28 3.26
CA MET A 24 11.14 -21.74 3.37
C MET A 24 11.04 -23.18 3.89
N ALA A 25 11.92 -24.08 3.44
CA ALA A 25 11.89 -25.50 3.83
C ALA A 25 12.30 -25.73 5.28
N THR A 26 13.06 -24.80 5.87
CA THR A 26 13.57 -24.90 7.25
C THR A 26 12.90 -23.93 8.23
N ALA A 27 11.89 -23.17 7.80
CA ALA A 27 11.19 -22.21 8.64
C ALA A 27 10.47 -22.93 9.81
N GLU A 28 10.59 -22.38 11.01
CA GLU A 28 9.77 -22.80 12.15
C GLU A 28 8.36 -22.23 11.98
N VAL A 29 7.33 -23.07 12.08
CA VAL A 29 5.94 -22.68 11.81
C VAL A 29 5.02 -23.20 12.90
N ASP A 30 3.93 -22.49 13.12
CA ASP A 30 2.87 -22.86 14.07
C ASP A 30 1.53 -22.23 13.64
N ASP A 31 0.53 -22.22 14.51
CA ASP A 31 -0.78 -21.63 14.24
C ASP A 31 -0.77 -20.09 14.37
N ASP A 32 -0.80 -19.40 13.23
CA ASP A 32 -0.88 -17.95 13.15
C ASP A 32 -2.20 -17.36 13.67
N VAL A 33 -3.32 -18.12 13.63
CA VAL A 33 -4.60 -17.65 14.21
C VAL A 33 -4.50 -17.50 15.72
N LEU A 34 -3.65 -18.31 16.37
CA LEU A 34 -3.33 -18.20 17.79
C LEU A 34 -2.21 -17.19 18.07
N GLY A 35 -1.60 -16.61 17.03
CA GLY A 35 -0.52 -15.62 17.13
C GLY A 35 0.81 -16.23 17.61
N VAL A 36 1.03 -17.53 17.37
CA VAL A 36 2.21 -18.26 17.87
C VAL A 36 3.14 -18.75 16.76
N ASP A 37 2.84 -18.47 15.48
CA ASP A 37 3.78 -18.79 14.38
C ASP A 37 5.04 -17.89 14.50
N PRO A 38 6.23 -18.47 14.76
CA PRO A 38 7.42 -17.68 15.01
C PRO A 38 7.98 -17.02 13.74
N THR A 39 7.78 -17.62 12.57
CA THR A 39 8.27 -17.06 11.30
C THR A 39 7.42 -15.87 10.87
N VAL A 40 6.09 -15.96 10.99
CA VAL A 40 5.19 -14.84 10.69
C VAL A 40 5.45 -13.68 11.64
N PHE A 41 5.51 -13.95 12.96
CA PHE A 41 5.81 -12.91 13.95
C PHE A 41 7.13 -12.18 13.66
N TRP A 42 8.17 -12.93 13.30
CA TRP A 42 9.46 -12.35 12.96
C TRP A 42 9.39 -11.48 11.69
N LEU A 43 8.73 -11.97 10.64
CA LEU A 43 8.54 -11.22 9.40
C LEU A 43 7.81 -9.90 9.66
N GLU A 44 6.68 -9.95 10.36
CA GLU A 44 5.87 -8.77 10.67
C GLU A 44 6.66 -7.76 11.52
N SER A 45 7.36 -8.24 12.55
CA SER A 45 8.17 -7.39 13.42
C SER A 45 9.31 -6.67 12.67
N GLU A 46 10.02 -7.39 11.79
CA GLU A 46 11.11 -6.80 11.01
C GLU A 46 10.59 -5.84 9.93
N VAL A 47 9.49 -6.17 9.25
CA VAL A 47 8.87 -5.28 8.26
C VAL A 47 8.37 -3.99 8.93
N ALA A 48 7.66 -4.11 10.07
CA ALA A 48 7.19 -2.95 10.84
C ALA A 48 8.36 -2.03 11.22
N LYS A 49 9.47 -2.60 11.70
CA LYS A 49 10.69 -1.86 12.03
C LYS A 49 11.34 -1.17 10.83
N ILE A 50 11.45 -1.84 9.69
CA ILE A 50 12.07 -1.28 8.46
C ILE A 50 11.22 -0.15 7.88
N ILE A 51 9.90 -0.32 7.87
CA ILE A 51 8.95 0.69 7.39
C ILE A 51 8.75 1.81 8.43
N GLY A 52 9.07 1.58 9.71
CA GLY A 52 8.86 2.54 10.78
C GLY A 52 7.39 2.66 11.19
N LYS A 53 6.68 1.53 11.23
CA LYS A 53 5.31 1.41 11.76
C LYS A 53 5.30 0.57 13.02
N GLU A 54 4.23 0.71 13.81
CA GLU A 54 4.11 0.04 15.11
C GLU A 54 3.91 -1.47 14.97
N ALA A 55 3.22 -1.90 13.92
CA ALA A 55 2.93 -3.30 13.63
C ALA A 55 2.82 -3.52 12.11
N ALA A 56 2.86 -4.78 11.70
CA ALA A 56 2.55 -5.24 10.36
C ALA A 56 1.64 -6.47 10.44
N LEU A 57 1.00 -6.82 9.33
CA LEU A 57 0.16 -8.00 9.20
C LEU A 57 0.49 -8.71 7.89
N PHE A 58 0.85 -9.99 7.96
CA PHE A 58 1.08 -10.81 6.79
C PHE A 58 -0.26 -11.20 6.15
N VAL A 59 -0.39 -10.94 4.85
CA VAL A 59 -1.61 -11.21 4.08
C VAL A 59 -1.29 -11.92 2.79
N SER A 60 -2.27 -12.66 2.26
CA SER A 60 -2.08 -13.52 1.09
C SER A 60 -1.78 -12.80 -0.23
N SER A 61 -2.13 -11.52 -0.34
CA SER A 61 -1.93 -10.71 -1.54
C SER A 61 -2.01 -9.22 -1.23
N GLY A 62 -1.44 -8.38 -2.11
CA GLY A 62 -1.61 -6.93 -1.98
C GLY A 62 -3.05 -6.48 -2.12
N THR A 63 -3.86 -7.11 -2.98
CA THR A 63 -5.31 -6.85 -3.05
C THR A 63 -5.99 -7.06 -1.71
N MET A 64 -5.63 -8.11 -0.96
CA MET A 64 -6.15 -8.32 0.39
C MET A 64 -5.65 -7.25 1.36
N GLY A 65 -4.38 -6.85 1.29
CA GLY A 65 -3.82 -5.82 2.17
C GLY A 65 -4.42 -4.43 1.93
N ASN A 66 -4.61 -4.03 0.68
CA ASN A 66 -5.31 -2.80 0.31
C ASN A 66 -6.77 -2.84 0.78
N LEU A 67 -7.48 -3.95 0.52
CA LEU A 67 -8.85 -4.11 0.97
C LEU A 67 -8.96 -3.98 2.50
N ILE A 68 -8.15 -4.72 3.27
CA ILE A 68 -8.14 -4.62 4.73
C ILE A 68 -7.84 -3.20 5.18
N SER A 69 -6.83 -2.54 4.59
CA SER A 69 -6.46 -1.17 4.94
C SER A 69 -7.61 -0.18 4.73
N VAL A 70 -8.32 -0.30 3.61
CA VAL A 70 -9.49 0.53 3.33
C VAL A 70 -10.62 0.22 4.32
N LEU A 71 -10.92 -1.05 4.60
CA LEU A 71 -11.98 -1.43 5.55
C LEU A 71 -11.72 -0.95 6.98
N VAL A 72 -10.46 -0.98 7.42
CA VAL A 72 -10.05 -0.51 8.76
C VAL A 72 -10.23 1.00 8.88
N HIS A 73 -9.84 1.76 7.85
CA HIS A 73 -9.93 3.23 7.86
C HIS A 73 -11.34 3.74 7.52
N CYS A 74 -12.14 2.95 6.82
CA CYS A 74 -13.53 3.22 6.46
C CYS A 74 -14.46 2.33 7.28
N ASP A 75 -14.43 2.53 8.60
CA ASP A 75 -15.10 1.71 9.62
C ASP A 75 -16.63 1.82 9.63
N ILE A 76 -17.20 2.78 8.90
CA ILE A 76 -18.65 2.95 8.74
C ILE A 76 -19.10 2.73 7.29
N ARG A 77 -20.25 2.09 7.11
CA ARG A 77 -20.89 1.98 5.79
C ARG A 77 -21.29 3.36 5.28
N GLY A 78 -21.08 3.62 4.00
CA GLY A 78 -21.24 4.97 3.43
C GLY A 78 -20.01 5.86 3.61
N SER A 79 -18.89 5.31 4.11
CA SER A 79 -17.58 5.95 3.97
C SER A 79 -17.20 6.11 2.49
N GLU A 80 -16.36 7.10 2.23
CA GLU A 80 -15.79 7.41 0.93
C GLU A 80 -14.26 7.48 1.03
N VAL A 81 -13.60 6.93 0.02
CA VAL A 81 -12.15 6.99 -0.14
C VAL A 81 -11.80 7.80 -1.38
N ILE A 82 -10.90 8.77 -1.24
CA ILE A 82 -10.31 9.52 -2.35
C ILE A 82 -9.08 8.78 -2.82
N LEU A 83 -8.96 8.52 -4.12
CA LEU A 83 -7.86 7.76 -4.71
C LEU A 83 -7.68 8.13 -6.18
N GLY A 84 -6.54 7.74 -6.76
CA GLY A 84 -6.25 7.98 -8.17
C GLY A 84 -7.20 7.23 -9.10
N ASP A 85 -7.71 7.88 -10.14
CA ASP A 85 -8.55 7.24 -11.17
C ASP A 85 -7.85 6.12 -11.94
N ASP A 86 -6.51 6.06 -11.88
CA ASP A 86 -5.69 5.03 -12.52
C ASP A 86 -4.93 4.15 -11.51
N SER A 87 -5.32 4.20 -10.23
CA SER A 87 -4.69 3.42 -9.16
C SER A 87 -5.15 1.96 -9.14
N HIS A 88 -4.31 1.09 -8.58
CA HIS A 88 -4.58 -0.34 -8.50
C HIS A 88 -5.86 -0.67 -7.73
N ILE A 89 -6.07 -0.01 -6.58
CA ILE A 89 -7.28 -0.13 -5.77
C ILE A 89 -8.55 0.18 -6.59
N HIS A 90 -8.48 1.15 -7.52
CA HIS A 90 -9.62 1.50 -8.37
C HIS A 90 -9.87 0.48 -9.48
N ILE A 91 -8.81 0.15 -10.23
CA ILE A 91 -8.93 -0.51 -11.54
C ILE A 91 -8.80 -2.04 -11.43
N TYR A 92 -7.89 -2.54 -10.59
CA TYR A 92 -7.41 -3.93 -10.67
C TYR A 92 -7.85 -4.82 -9.50
N GLU A 93 -8.70 -4.31 -8.60
CA GLU A 93 -9.16 -5.05 -7.41
C GLU A 93 -10.65 -5.41 -7.47
N ASN A 94 -11.21 -5.46 -8.68
CA ASN A 94 -12.58 -5.90 -8.96
C ASN A 94 -13.65 -5.12 -8.16
N GLY A 95 -13.36 -3.86 -7.81
CA GLY A 95 -14.22 -3.04 -6.96
C GLY A 95 -14.43 -3.61 -5.55
N GLY A 96 -13.44 -4.33 -5.00
CA GLY A 96 -13.53 -4.98 -3.68
C GLY A 96 -13.96 -4.04 -2.56
N ILE A 97 -13.42 -2.82 -2.53
CA ILE A 97 -13.77 -1.81 -1.52
C ILE A 97 -15.27 -1.45 -1.55
N SER A 98 -15.89 -1.42 -2.73
CA SER A 98 -17.31 -1.12 -2.89
C SER A 98 -18.18 -2.34 -2.60
N THR A 99 -17.80 -3.48 -3.15
CA THR A 99 -18.62 -4.71 -3.13
C THR A 99 -18.60 -5.42 -1.78
N ILE A 100 -17.43 -5.47 -1.13
CA ILE A 100 -17.24 -6.12 0.18
C ILE A 100 -17.39 -5.07 1.29
N GLY A 101 -16.72 -3.93 1.12
CA GLY A 101 -16.66 -2.90 2.16
C GLY A 101 -17.87 -1.97 2.23
N GLY A 102 -18.63 -1.83 1.15
CA GLY A 102 -19.62 -0.76 1.06
C GLY A 102 -19.00 0.63 1.17
N VAL A 103 -17.74 0.78 0.72
CA VAL A 103 -16.99 2.03 0.68
C VAL A 103 -17.12 2.63 -0.71
N HIS A 104 -17.48 3.90 -0.79
CA HIS A 104 -17.65 4.61 -2.06
C HIS A 104 -16.30 5.12 -2.59
N PRO A 105 -15.88 4.76 -3.82
CA PRO A 105 -14.68 5.33 -4.43
C PRO A 105 -14.97 6.74 -4.94
N ARG A 106 -14.07 7.68 -4.66
CA ARG A 106 -14.07 9.02 -5.25
C ARG A 106 -12.78 9.25 -6.01
N PRO A 107 -12.72 8.81 -7.28
CA PRO A 107 -11.52 8.93 -8.07
C PRO A 107 -11.20 10.40 -8.38
N VAL A 108 -9.91 10.74 -8.25
CA VAL A 108 -9.31 12.00 -8.69
C VAL A 108 -8.28 11.67 -9.76
N LYS A 109 -8.21 12.50 -10.80
CA LYS A 109 -7.34 12.22 -11.94
C LYS A 109 -5.86 12.14 -11.53
N ASN A 110 -5.18 11.06 -11.90
CA ASN A 110 -3.73 10.97 -11.82
C ASN A 110 -3.05 11.85 -12.89
N ASN A 111 -1.98 12.52 -12.51
CA ASN A 111 -1.04 13.20 -13.38
C ASN A 111 -0.07 12.20 -14.02
N GLU A 112 0.65 12.63 -15.07
CA GLU A 112 1.63 11.79 -15.78
C GLU A 112 2.81 11.35 -14.90
N ASP A 113 3.06 12.03 -13.78
CA ASP A 113 4.07 11.70 -12.78
C ASP A 113 3.55 10.77 -11.66
N GLY A 114 2.30 10.31 -11.75
CA GLY A 114 1.65 9.43 -10.77
C GLY A 114 0.98 10.17 -9.60
N THR A 115 1.23 11.47 -9.44
CA THR A 115 0.58 12.27 -8.39
C THR A 115 -0.89 12.52 -8.72
N MET A 116 -1.67 12.94 -7.72
CA MET A 116 -2.92 13.67 -7.92
C MET A 116 -2.70 15.14 -7.58
N ASP A 117 -3.34 16.05 -8.31
CA ASP A 117 -3.31 17.46 -7.95
C ASP A 117 -3.93 17.70 -6.56
N ILE A 118 -3.22 18.42 -5.69
CA ILE A 118 -3.60 18.57 -4.28
C ILE A 118 -4.89 19.36 -4.14
N ASP A 119 -5.09 20.38 -4.98
CA ASP A 119 -6.31 21.20 -4.95
C ASP A 119 -7.52 20.35 -5.38
N SER A 120 -7.32 19.45 -6.34
CA SER A 120 -8.33 18.47 -6.75
C SER A 120 -8.65 17.44 -5.65
N VAL A 121 -7.65 17.00 -4.87
CA VAL A 121 -7.87 16.14 -3.70
C VAL A 121 -8.63 16.90 -2.61
N GLU A 122 -8.24 18.14 -2.28
CA GLU A 122 -8.94 18.97 -1.28
C GLU A 122 -10.38 19.25 -1.70
N ALA A 123 -10.63 19.56 -2.97
CA ALA A 123 -11.97 19.76 -3.51
C ALA A 123 -12.83 18.49 -3.53
N ALA A 124 -12.21 17.31 -3.49
CA ALA A 124 -12.92 16.04 -3.39
C ALA A 124 -13.38 15.72 -1.96
N ILE A 125 -12.84 16.38 -0.93
CA ILE A 125 -13.24 16.18 0.46
C ILE A 125 -14.67 16.73 0.65
N ARG A 126 -15.57 15.89 1.18
CA ARG A 126 -16.95 16.31 1.48
C ARG A 126 -17.02 17.06 2.80
N ASP A 127 -17.84 18.10 2.82
CA ASP A 127 -18.15 18.83 4.06
C ASP A 127 -18.91 17.91 5.02
N PRO A 128 -18.41 17.67 6.25
CA PRO A 128 -19.08 16.84 7.25
C PRO A 128 -20.50 17.30 7.59
N ARG A 129 -20.81 18.59 7.41
CA ARG A 129 -22.16 19.13 7.63
C ARG A 129 -23.21 18.57 6.65
N GLY A 130 -22.76 17.95 5.56
CA GLY A 130 -23.59 17.31 4.55
C GLY A 130 -23.74 15.79 4.72
N GLU A 131 -23.34 15.20 5.86
CA GLU A 131 -23.34 13.74 6.08
C GLU A 131 -24.70 13.05 5.88
N LEU A 132 -25.81 13.79 6.03
CA LEU A 132 -27.16 13.26 5.77
C LEU A 132 -27.47 13.10 4.27
N LEU A 133 -26.70 13.75 3.39
CA LEU A 133 -26.94 13.80 1.94
C LEU A 133 -25.88 13.06 1.13
N TYR A 134 -24.66 12.93 1.68
CA TYR A 134 -23.51 12.40 0.97
C TYR A 134 -22.77 11.36 1.82
N THR A 135 -21.93 10.57 1.15
CA THR A 135 -20.96 9.69 1.79
C THR A 135 -19.96 10.49 2.63
N THR A 136 -19.34 9.87 3.63
CA THR A 136 -18.37 10.54 4.52
C THR A 136 -16.95 10.25 4.03
N THR A 137 -16.21 11.27 3.59
CA THR A 137 -14.79 11.11 3.24
C THR A 137 -14.01 10.71 4.51
N ARG A 138 -13.28 9.59 4.45
CA ARG A 138 -12.48 9.06 5.58
C ARG A 138 -11.01 8.85 5.27
N LEU A 139 -10.70 8.55 4.01
CA LEU A 139 -9.40 8.05 3.61
C LEU A 139 -8.94 8.70 2.30
N ILE A 140 -7.65 9.02 2.23
CA ILE A 140 -6.94 9.29 0.97
C ILE A 140 -6.01 8.12 0.72
N CYS A 141 -6.03 7.54 -0.49
CA CYS A 141 -5.08 6.53 -0.93
C CYS A 141 -4.15 7.09 -2.00
N LEU A 142 -2.85 6.90 -1.81
CA LEU A 142 -1.81 7.10 -2.82
C LEU A 142 -1.26 5.74 -3.27
N GLU A 143 -0.55 5.70 -4.39
CA GLU A 143 0.19 4.52 -4.85
C GLU A 143 1.65 4.92 -5.17
N ASN A 144 2.63 4.25 -4.55
CA ASN A 144 4.04 4.59 -4.69
C ASN A 144 4.95 3.34 -4.70
N ALA A 145 5.65 3.01 -5.80
CA ALA A 145 5.61 3.68 -7.11
C ALA A 145 4.31 3.40 -7.88
N HIS A 146 3.81 4.40 -8.61
CA HIS A 146 2.56 4.31 -9.37
C HIS A 146 2.76 3.49 -10.67
N ALA A 147 2.06 2.36 -10.76
CA ALA A 147 2.26 1.34 -11.77
C ALA A 147 1.85 1.81 -13.17
N ASN A 148 0.66 2.38 -13.32
CA ASN A 148 0.12 2.71 -14.63
C ASN A 148 0.79 3.92 -15.30
N THR A 149 1.57 4.70 -14.54
CA THR A 149 2.47 5.74 -15.10
C THR A 149 3.88 5.22 -15.42
N GLY A 150 4.10 3.90 -15.41
CA GLY A 150 5.40 3.28 -15.70
C GLY A 150 6.34 3.23 -14.50
N GLY A 151 5.80 3.13 -13.28
CA GLY A 151 6.60 3.04 -12.04
C GLY A 151 7.14 4.40 -11.57
N ARG A 152 6.39 5.48 -11.78
CA ARG A 152 6.78 6.81 -11.28
C ARG A 152 6.77 6.83 -9.76
N CYS A 153 7.81 7.42 -9.18
CA CYS A 153 7.99 7.49 -7.75
C CYS A 153 7.46 8.84 -7.24
N LEU A 154 6.55 8.82 -6.28
CA LEU A 154 6.06 10.04 -5.65
C LEU A 154 7.12 10.57 -4.69
N SER A 155 7.40 11.88 -4.76
CA SER A 155 8.41 12.49 -3.92
C SER A 155 7.95 12.60 -2.46
N VAL A 156 8.92 12.71 -1.55
CA VAL A 156 8.66 12.91 -0.12
C VAL A 156 7.85 14.18 0.14
N GLU A 157 8.18 15.26 -0.58
CA GLU A 157 7.50 16.54 -0.44
C GLU A 157 6.03 16.43 -0.84
N TYR A 158 5.73 15.63 -1.87
CA TYR A 158 4.35 15.37 -2.27
C TYR A 158 3.60 14.54 -1.23
N THR A 159 4.17 13.42 -0.77
CA THR A 159 3.51 12.56 0.23
C THR A 159 3.32 13.28 1.56
N ASP A 160 4.25 14.16 1.95
CA ASP A 160 4.11 15.02 3.12
C ASP A 160 2.94 16.00 2.97
N ARG A 161 2.84 16.71 1.83
CA ARG A 161 1.74 17.66 1.59
C ARG A 161 0.36 16.98 1.60
N VAL A 162 0.25 15.77 1.05
CA VAL A 162 -1.01 15.00 1.13
C VAL A 162 -1.30 14.55 2.56
N GLY A 163 -0.27 14.13 3.32
CA GLY A 163 -0.42 13.80 4.75
C GLY A 163 -0.85 14.99 5.61
N GLU A 164 -0.29 16.17 5.35
CA GLU A 164 -0.70 17.42 5.99
C GLU A 164 -2.16 17.76 5.67
N LEU A 165 -2.57 17.60 4.40
CA LEU A 165 -3.95 17.80 3.98
C LEU A 165 -4.91 16.80 4.65
N ALA A 166 -4.54 15.53 4.73
CA ALA A 166 -5.32 14.49 5.40
C ALA A 166 -5.53 14.85 6.88
N LYS A 167 -4.42 15.14 7.58
CA LYS A 167 -4.44 15.52 9.00
C LYS A 167 -5.25 16.79 9.27
N LYS A 168 -5.12 17.82 8.43
CA LYS A 168 -5.89 19.08 8.51
C LYS A 168 -7.40 18.82 8.46
N ASN A 169 -7.83 17.81 7.71
CA ASN A 169 -9.25 17.46 7.51
C ASN A 169 -9.70 16.26 8.36
N GLY A 170 -8.87 15.76 9.28
CA GLY A 170 -9.21 14.61 10.11
C GLY A 170 -9.40 13.30 9.32
N LEU A 171 -8.70 13.16 8.20
CA LEU A 171 -8.69 11.97 7.34
C LEU A 171 -7.42 11.15 7.58
N ASN A 172 -7.49 9.87 7.26
CA ASN A 172 -6.32 9.00 7.23
C ASN A 172 -5.67 9.00 5.84
N LEU A 173 -4.40 8.62 5.78
CA LEU A 173 -3.62 8.42 4.57
C LEU A 173 -3.15 6.96 4.48
N HIS A 174 -3.52 6.28 3.39
CA HIS A 174 -2.98 4.98 3.04
C HIS A 174 -2.09 5.08 1.80
N ILE A 175 -1.00 4.31 1.77
CA ILE A 175 -0.15 4.17 0.58
C ILE A 175 -0.21 2.71 0.10
N ASP A 176 -0.69 2.49 -1.12
CA ASP A 176 -0.40 1.27 -1.86
C ASP A 176 1.09 1.31 -2.25
N GLY A 177 1.89 0.62 -1.46
CA GLY A 177 3.33 0.55 -1.57
C GLY A 177 3.79 -0.76 -2.17
N ALA A 178 3.02 -1.40 -3.07
CA ALA A 178 3.42 -2.67 -3.70
C ALA A 178 4.84 -2.62 -4.30
N ARG A 179 5.33 -1.43 -4.67
CA ARG A 179 6.69 -1.18 -5.16
C ARG A 179 7.42 -0.09 -4.39
N ILE A 180 7.17 0.05 -3.09
CA ILE A 180 7.74 1.14 -2.27
C ILE A 180 9.27 1.06 -2.17
N PHE A 181 9.84 -0.15 -2.15
CA PHE A 181 11.30 -0.33 -2.14
C PHE A 181 11.97 0.12 -3.44
N ASN A 182 11.28 0.02 -4.58
CA ASN A 182 11.77 0.59 -5.84
C ASN A 182 11.82 2.12 -5.76
N ALA A 183 10.79 2.75 -5.20
CA ALA A 183 10.74 4.19 -5.00
C ALA A 183 11.85 4.67 -4.06
N SER A 184 12.07 3.96 -2.95
CA SER A 184 13.18 4.22 -2.01
C SER A 184 14.55 4.23 -2.69
N VAL A 185 14.84 3.19 -3.47
CA VAL A 185 16.11 3.09 -4.21
C VAL A 185 16.23 4.18 -5.27
N ALA A 186 15.16 4.44 -6.04
CA ALA A 186 15.17 5.42 -7.12
C ALA A 186 15.34 6.87 -6.61
N LEU A 187 14.72 7.20 -5.47
CA LEU A 187 14.77 8.52 -4.86
C LEU A 187 15.99 8.70 -3.94
N GLY A 188 16.66 7.61 -3.54
CA GLY A 188 17.74 7.65 -2.55
C GLY A 188 17.24 8.01 -1.14
N VAL A 189 15.98 7.68 -0.83
CA VAL A 189 15.31 8.01 0.43
C VAL A 189 14.90 6.73 1.14
N PRO A 190 15.21 6.56 2.45
CA PRO A 190 14.74 5.40 3.21
C PRO A 190 13.21 5.23 3.17
N VAL A 191 12.72 3.98 3.11
CA VAL A 191 11.27 3.68 3.02
C VAL A 191 10.49 4.34 4.16
N ASN A 192 10.99 4.26 5.40
CA ASN A 192 10.34 4.87 6.56
C ASN A 192 10.11 6.39 6.43
N ARG A 193 10.94 7.09 5.65
CA ARG A 193 10.77 8.51 5.38
C ARG A 193 9.72 8.77 4.30
N LEU A 194 9.68 7.94 3.26
CA LEU A 194 8.69 8.05 2.17
C LEU A 194 7.26 7.89 2.68
N VAL A 195 7.07 7.08 3.73
CA VAL A 195 5.74 6.70 4.25
C VAL A 195 5.48 7.28 5.63
N GLN A 196 6.31 8.22 6.09
CA GLN A 196 6.27 8.76 7.45
C GLN A 196 4.90 9.32 7.81
N THR A 197 4.26 10.02 6.86
CA THR A 197 2.96 10.67 7.04
C THR A 197 1.76 9.75 6.80
N ALA A 198 1.97 8.54 6.29
CA ALA A 198 0.89 7.58 6.07
C ALA A 198 0.48 6.87 7.37
N ASP A 199 -0.81 6.68 7.60
CA ASP A 199 -1.33 5.92 8.73
C ASP A 199 -1.20 4.41 8.49
N SER A 200 -1.31 3.96 7.23
CA SER A 200 -1.01 2.58 6.85
C SER A 200 -0.37 2.49 5.47
N ILE A 201 0.28 1.36 5.22
CA ILE A 201 0.88 1.03 3.92
C ILE A 201 0.71 -0.46 3.66
N LEU A 202 0.38 -0.80 2.42
CA LEU A 202 0.55 -2.14 1.89
C LEU A 202 1.94 -2.23 1.23
N ASP A 203 2.72 -3.24 1.56
CA ASP A 203 3.96 -3.59 0.86
C ASP A 203 3.84 -5.02 0.27
N GLN A 204 4.45 -5.26 -0.90
CA GLN A 204 4.55 -6.59 -1.51
C GLN A 204 6.00 -7.07 -1.65
N ASN A 205 6.99 -6.22 -1.38
CA ASN A 205 8.39 -6.52 -1.61
C ASN A 205 9.14 -6.57 -0.28
N CYS A 206 9.58 -7.75 0.12
CA CYS A 206 10.42 -7.87 1.31
C CYS A 206 11.74 -7.07 1.11
N PRO A 207 12.19 -6.27 2.09
CA PRO A 207 13.41 -5.47 2.00
C PRO A 207 14.62 -6.31 1.59
N PRO A 208 15.59 -5.73 0.84
CA PRO A 208 16.79 -6.45 0.45
C PRO A 208 17.54 -6.94 1.69
N PRO A 209 18.05 -8.18 1.66
CA PRO A 209 18.54 -8.79 2.86
C PRO A 209 19.88 -8.21 3.27
N SER A 210 19.91 -7.41 4.33
CA SER A 210 21.17 -7.13 5.03
C SER A 210 21.52 -8.22 6.06
N ASN A 211 20.55 -9.06 6.48
CA ASN A 211 20.75 -10.09 7.51
C ASN A 211 19.80 -11.32 7.45
N PHE A 212 19.08 -11.58 6.35
CA PHE A 212 17.99 -12.59 6.31
C PHE A 212 18.46 -14.06 6.26
N ILE A 213 19.76 -14.31 6.19
CA ILE A 213 20.33 -15.66 6.24
C ILE A 213 21.60 -15.58 7.08
N LYS A 214 21.53 -16.07 8.31
CA LYS A 214 22.70 -16.62 9.01
C LYS A 214 22.58 -18.13 8.99
#